data_AF-A0A3Q2X291-F1
#
_entry.id   AF-A0A3Q2X291-F1
#
_cell.length_a   1.000
_cell.length_b   1.000
_cell.length_c   1.000
_cell.angle_alpha   90.00
_cell.angle_beta   90.00
_cell.angle_gamma   90.00
#
_symmetry.space_group_name_H-M   'P 1'
#
loop_
_entity.id
_entity.type
_entity.pdbx_description
1 polymer ?
#
loop_
_entity_poly.entity_id
_entity_poly.type
_entity_poly.pdbx_seq_one_letter_code
_entity_poly.pdbx_strand_id
1 'polypeptide(L)'
;MIEDKGHRVTDYFVVAGLTDKSTPLEQDLSETKSTGPKAPITELAVINKSAGETVPEGFTCIESTHSGQPANLNHGSLKSPELFLCYKRGRGKPPLIDIGLKATVTSIKPLDQITPSATSQRIFITFRRAPPVQPQNSLAVTDICVIVTSKGETPPHTFCKVDKNLNCGMWGSSVFLCYKKSVSASNSISYKAGLIFRYPEEDYESFPLSESVPLFCLPMGANIECWAPNTRDPLPVFSTFVLTVSSGEKVYGSAIQFYEPYPADLLSEKQKIQLGLLTTVEKKMIPNRPVNTNKCICLLSRWPFFECFRKFLMFIYKFSVSGPHPLPIEKHISHFMHNVSFPSPQRPRILVQLSANDTLILSQPVCTPLPLRYLAGNLDLCVFLCRSSPQCICFVFESI
;
A
#
# COMPACT_ATOMS: atom_id res chain seq x y z
N MET A 1 -6.49 16.46 -35.77
CA MET A 1 -6.23 15.00 -35.77
C MET A 1 -5.02 14.74 -36.64
N ILE A 2 -4.12 13.86 -36.21
CA ILE A 2 -2.84 13.62 -36.89
C ILE A 2 -2.96 12.36 -37.79
N GLU A 3 -2.48 12.46 -39.04
CA GLU A 3 -2.40 11.32 -39.98
C GLU A 3 -1.46 10.20 -39.49
N ASP A 4 -1.79 8.95 -39.82
CA ASP A 4 -1.00 7.79 -39.40
C ASP A 4 0.25 7.59 -40.30
N LYS A 5 1.44 7.90 -39.77
CA LYS A 5 2.73 7.64 -40.42
C LYS A 5 3.30 6.32 -39.90
N GLY A 6 3.18 5.25 -40.69
CA GLY A 6 3.89 3.97 -40.52
C GLY A 6 3.77 3.31 -39.14
N HIS A 7 4.52 2.22 -38.92
CA HIS A 7 4.60 1.60 -37.60
C HIS A 7 5.46 2.46 -36.66
N ARG A 8 4.93 2.77 -35.48
CA ARG A 8 5.60 3.56 -34.44
C ARG A 8 5.85 2.70 -33.22
N VAL A 9 6.88 3.05 -32.47
CA VAL A 9 7.25 2.34 -31.23
C VAL A 9 6.24 2.63 -30.14
N THR A 10 5.79 3.88 -30.01
CA THR A 10 4.80 4.31 -29.02
C THR A 10 3.92 5.40 -29.63
N ASP A 11 2.66 5.43 -29.21
CA ASP A 11 1.64 6.31 -29.73
C ASP A 11 1.45 7.53 -28.80
N TYR A 12 1.42 7.32 -27.48
CA TYR A 12 1.27 8.41 -26.51
C TYR A 12 2.24 8.31 -25.33
N PHE A 13 2.72 9.46 -24.88
CA PHE A 13 3.28 9.67 -23.56
C PHE A 13 2.28 10.47 -22.74
N VAL A 14 1.92 9.99 -21.54
CA VAL A 14 0.95 10.65 -20.67
C VAL A 14 1.49 10.79 -19.25
N VAL A 15 1.04 11.84 -18.57
CA VAL A 15 1.21 12.04 -17.14
C VAL A 15 -0.17 12.04 -16.50
N ALA A 16 -0.40 11.13 -15.57
CA ALA A 16 -1.63 11.01 -14.82
C ALA A 16 -1.38 11.31 -13.34
N GLY A 17 -2.39 11.86 -12.66
CA GLY A 17 -2.30 12.23 -11.25
C GLY A 17 -3.48 13.07 -10.81
N LEU A 18 -3.29 13.85 -9.74
CA LEU A 18 -4.27 14.80 -9.26
C LEU A 18 -4.36 16.00 -10.22
N THR A 19 -5.59 16.41 -10.55
CA THR A 19 -5.89 17.57 -11.41
C THR A 19 -6.92 18.48 -10.75
N ASP A 20 -7.06 19.71 -11.21
CA ASP A 20 -8.08 20.65 -10.70
C ASP A 20 -9.53 20.15 -10.92
N LYS A 21 -9.73 19.24 -11.89
CA LYS A 21 -11.02 18.63 -12.21
C LYS A 21 -11.26 17.32 -11.44
N SER A 22 -10.30 16.86 -10.65
CA SER A 22 -10.39 15.59 -9.93
C SER A 22 -11.42 15.67 -8.80
N THR A 23 -12.41 14.79 -8.84
CA THR A 23 -13.44 14.67 -7.79
C THR A 23 -12.96 13.73 -6.69
N PRO A 24 -13.31 13.95 -5.41
CA PRO A 24 -13.06 12.99 -4.35
C PRO A 24 -13.64 11.61 -4.71
N LEU A 25 -12.89 10.54 -4.46
CA LEU A 25 -13.45 9.20 -4.49
C LEU A 25 -14.28 9.04 -3.21
N GLU A 26 -15.57 8.75 -3.36
CA GLU A 26 -16.37 8.32 -2.22
C GLU A 26 -15.69 7.07 -1.64
N GLN A 27 -15.31 7.11 -0.36
CA GLN A 27 -14.91 5.89 0.32
C GLN A 27 -16.14 5.02 0.34
N ASP A 28 -16.14 3.91 -0.41
CA ASP A 28 -17.18 2.88 -0.31
C ASP A 28 -17.26 2.43 1.16
N LEU A 29 -18.15 3.08 1.89
CA LEU A 29 -18.54 2.78 3.26
C LEU A 29 -19.39 1.51 3.19
N SER A 30 -18.72 0.38 3.01
CA SER A 30 -19.31 -0.90 3.36
C SER A 30 -19.69 -0.84 4.84
N GLU A 31 -20.99 -0.98 5.05
CA GLU A 31 -21.77 -0.82 6.26
C GLU A 31 -21.11 -1.45 7.51
N THR A 32 -20.41 -0.65 8.30
CA THR A 32 -20.40 -0.81 9.76
C THR A 32 -20.31 0.57 10.40
N LYS A 33 -21.22 0.84 11.33
CA LYS A 33 -21.44 2.14 11.97
C LYS A 33 -20.13 2.79 12.47
N SER A 34 -19.92 4.01 11.96
CA SER A 34 -19.19 5.13 12.57
C SER A 34 -17.66 5.06 12.67
N THR A 35 -17.08 6.24 12.43
CA THR A 35 -15.67 6.66 12.54
C THR A 35 -14.80 6.26 11.36
N GLY A 36 -14.20 7.27 10.72
CA GLY A 36 -13.24 7.13 9.63
C GLY A 36 -11.98 6.34 10.03
N PRO A 37 -10.90 6.42 9.25
CA PRO A 37 -9.72 5.57 9.44
C PRO A 37 -9.19 5.59 10.88
N LYS A 38 -9.35 4.47 11.61
CA LYS A 38 -8.94 4.34 13.01
C LYS A 38 -7.42 4.43 13.11
N ALA A 39 -6.92 5.27 14.01
CA ALA A 39 -5.49 5.34 14.30
C ALA A 39 -4.96 3.97 14.78
N PRO A 40 -3.69 3.64 14.49
CA PRO A 40 -3.11 2.36 14.88
C PRO A 40 -2.98 2.25 16.41
N ILE A 41 -2.88 1.03 16.90
CA ILE A 41 -2.66 0.78 18.32
C ILE A 41 -1.18 1.03 18.63
N THR A 42 -0.93 1.85 19.64
CA THR A 42 0.42 2.29 20.02
C THR A 42 0.82 1.77 21.39
N GLU A 43 -0.15 1.50 22.27
CA GLU A 43 0.14 1.07 23.64
C GLU A 43 -0.88 0.04 24.10
N LEU A 44 -0.43 -0.81 25.01
CA LEU A 44 -1.23 -1.81 25.71
C LEU A 44 -1.09 -1.56 27.22
N ALA A 45 -2.10 -1.93 27.99
CA ALA A 45 -2.07 -1.99 29.44
C ALA A 45 -2.93 -3.15 29.91
N VAL A 46 -2.61 -3.74 31.05
CA VAL A 46 -3.48 -4.73 31.71
C VAL A 46 -3.93 -4.11 33.02
N ILE A 47 -5.22 -4.16 33.29
CA ILE A 47 -5.80 -3.66 34.55
C ILE A 47 -6.37 -4.81 35.35
N ASN A 48 -6.32 -4.70 36.67
CA ASN A 48 -6.95 -5.59 37.63
C ASN A 48 -8.20 -4.95 38.21
N LYS A 49 -9.36 -5.22 37.62
CA LYS A 49 -10.65 -4.67 38.08
C LYS A 49 -11.01 -5.15 39.49
N SER A 50 -10.65 -6.37 39.85
CA SER A 50 -10.90 -6.91 41.20
C SER A 50 -10.08 -6.21 42.31
N ALA A 51 -8.99 -5.52 41.95
CA ALA A 51 -8.22 -4.67 42.86
C ALA A 51 -8.65 -3.19 42.83
N GLY A 52 -9.71 -2.85 42.08
CA GLY A 52 -10.21 -1.49 41.93
C GLY A 52 -9.42 -0.64 40.94
N GLU A 53 -8.56 -1.22 40.08
CA GLU A 53 -7.86 -0.47 39.05
C GLU A 53 -8.85 0.01 37.96
N THR A 54 -8.71 1.28 37.57
CA THR A 54 -9.53 1.91 36.53
C THR A 54 -8.80 1.95 35.19
N VAL A 55 -9.56 2.16 34.11
CA VAL A 55 -8.99 2.28 32.77
C VAL A 55 -8.07 3.51 32.70
N PRO A 56 -6.80 3.38 32.29
CA PRO A 56 -5.90 4.52 32.21
C PRO A 56 -6.37 5.59 31.23
N GLU A 57 -5.93 6.83 31.43
CA GLU A 57 -6.38 7.96 30.60
C GLU A 57 -6.05 7.78 29.10
N GLY A 58 -7.10 7.86 28.27
CA GLY A 58 -7.02 7.68 26.82
C GLY A 58 -6.86 6.22 26.37
N PHE A 59 -6.98 5.25 27.25
CA PHE A 59 -7.05 3.83 26.89
C PHE A 59 -8.51 3.37 26.74
N THR A 60 -8.71 2.33 25.92
CA THR A 60 -9.97 1.62 25.75
C THR A 60 -9.81 0.21 26.30
N CYS A 61 -10.70 -0.20 27.21
CA CYS A 61 -10.71 -1.54 27.79
C CYS A 61 -11.50 -2.51 26.90
N ILE A 62 -10.98 -3.73 26.72
CA ILE A 62 -11.70 -4.84 26.11
C ILE A 62 -12.47 -5.54 27.22
N GLU A 63 -13.75 -5.22 27.39
CA GLU A 63 -14.57 -5.73 28.49
C GLU A 63 -15.26 -7.06 28.17
N SER A 64 -15.65 -7.23 26.91
CA SER A 64 -16.35 -8.43 26.42
C SER A 64 -15.73 -8.97 25.14
N THR A 65 -15.91 -10.27 24.92
CA THR A 65 -15.60 -10.94 23.65
C THR A 65 -16.67 -10.60 22.61
N HIS A 66 -16.45 -11.01 21.36
CA HIS A 66 -17.43 -10.80 20.28
C HIS A 66 -18.78 -11.48 20.53
N SER A 67 -18.82 -12.52 21.37
CA SER A 67 -20.04 -13.25 21.72
C SER A 67 -20.69 -12.72 23.02
N GLY A 68 -20.12 -11.67 23.63
CA GLY A 68 -20.61 -11.07 24.86
C GLY A 68 -20.13 -11.73 26.15
N GLN A 69 -19.19 -12.69 26.08
CA GLN A 69 -18.55 -13.24 27.29
C GLN A 69 -17.62 -12.21 27.91
N PRO A 70 -17.37 -12.23 29.23
CA PRO A 70 -16.40 -11.32 29.84
C PRO A 70 -14.99 -11.63 29.32
N ALA A 71 -14.30 -10.61 28.79
CA ALA A 71 -12.94 -10.71 28.27
C ALA A 71 -11.86 -10.75 29.38
N ASN A 72 -12.18 -11.41 30.50
CA ASN A 72 -11.28 -11.59 31.62
C ASN A 72 -10.17 -12.57 31.22
N LEU A 73 -8.91 -12.16 31.34
CA LEU A 73 -7.75 -12.99 30.97
C LEU A 73 -7.63 -14.25 31.84
N ASN A 74 -8.23 -14.25 33.03
CA ASN A 74 -8.33 -15.39 33.95
C ASN A 74 -9.74 -16.02 33.96
N HIS A 75 -10.51 -15.87 32.89
CA HIS A 75 -11.90 -16.33 32.82
C HIS A 75 -12.12 -17.75 33.37
N GLY A 76 -13.05 -17.91 34.31
CA GLY A 76 -13.39 -19.20 34.92
C GLY A 76 -12.39 -19.75 35.94
N SER A 77 -11.32 -19.02 36.28
CA SER A 77 -10.40 -19.44 37.34
C SER A 77 -10.89 -19.04 38.73
N LEU A 78 -10.93 -20.01 39.64
CA LEU A 78 -11.33 -19.80 41.04
C LEU A 78 -10.34 -18.87 41.76
N LYS A 79 -10.88 -17.92 42.53
CA LYS A 79 -10.12 -16.97 43.38
C LYS A 79 -8.98 -16.23 42.64
N SER A 80 -9.11 -16.06 41.33
CA SER A 80 -8.12 -15.38 40.49
C SER A 80 -8.52 -13.92 40.26
N PRO A 81 -7.54 -13.00 40.13
CA PRO A 81 -7.85 -11.60 39.86
C PRO A 81 -8.53 -11.43 38.50
N GLU A 82 -9.43 -10.47 38.41
CA GLU A 82 -10.12 -10.11 37.17
C GLU A 82 -9.26 -9.17 36.33
N LEU A 83 -8.51 -9.76 35.40
CA LEU A 83 -7.55 -9.03 34.55
C LEU A 83 -8.18 -8.72 33.19
N PHE A 84 -8.05 -7.49 32.72
CA PHE A 84 -8.56 -7.04 31.43
C PHE A 84 -7.49 -6.32 30.62
N LEU A 85 -7.50 -6.52 29.30
CA LEU A 85 -6.58 -5.86 28.37
C LEU A 85 -7.17 -4.52 27.92
N CYS A 86 -6.35 -3.48 28.02
CA CYS A 86 -6.62 -2.14 27.53
C CYS A 86 -5.64 -1.79 26.40
N TYR A 87 -6.07 -0.96 25.45
CA TYR A 87 -5.22 -0.46 24.38
C TYR A 87 -5.42 1.04 24.16
N LYS A 88 -4.38 1.72 23.68
CA LYS A 88 -4.44 3.13 23.28
C LYS A 88 -4.09 3.29 21.81
N ARG A 89 -5.00 3.94 21.09
CA ARG A 89 -4.77 4.35 19.69
C ARG A 89 -4.11 5.71 19.66
N GLY A 90 -3.20 5.90 18.71
CA GLY A 90 -2.51 7.17 18.60
C GLY A 90 -1.57 7.23 17.41
N ARG A 91 -1.07 8.43 17.12
CA ARG A 91 -0.02 8.69 16.13
C ARG A 91 1.21 9.35 16.74
N GLY A 92 1.24 9.50 18.07
CA GLY A 92 2.34 10.14 18.81
C GLY A 92 3.51 9.21 19.14
N LYS A 93 3.30 7.89 19.06
CA LYS A 93 4.33 6.85 19.26
C LYS A 93 4.35 5.91 18.06
N PRO A 94 5.47 5.23 17.77
CA PRO A 94 5.51 4.21 16.74
C PRO A 94 4.46 3.12 17.00
N PRO A 95 3.69 2.71 15.97
CA PRO A 95 2.63 1.74 16.14
C PRO A 95 3.17 0.37 16.54
N LEU A 96 2.32 -0.42 17.18
CA LEU A 96 2.61 -1.84 17.40
C LEU A 96 2.46 -2.58 16.09
N ILE A 97 3.39 -3.48 15.79
CA ILE A 97 3.40 -4.30 14.56
C ILE A 97 3.31 -5.79 14.87
N ASP A 98 3.39 -6.14 16.15
CA ASP A 98 3.25 -7.50 16.63
C ASP A 98 2.85 -7.54 18.09
N ILE A 99 2.11 -8.57 18.47
CA ILE A 99 1.79 -8.89 19.86
C ILE A 99 2.05 -10.39 20.07
N GLY A 100 2.72 -10.73 21.15
CA GLY A 100 3.06 -12.10 21.50
C GLY A 100 2.98 -12.35 23.00
N LEU A 101 3.13 -13.62 23.38
CA LEU A 101 3.09 -14.07 24.78
C LEU A 101 4.38 -14.80 25.17
N LYS A 102 4.96 -14.41 26.30
CA LYS A 102 6.15 -15.05 26.87
C LYS A 102 5.84 -15.54 28.29
N ALA A 103 5.94 -16.85 28.52
CA ALA A 103 5.92 -17.41 29.88
C ALA A 103 7.36 -17.49 30.39
N THR A 104 7.64 -17.00 31.60
CA THR A 104 8.98 -17.12 32.21
C THR A 104 9.00 -18.20 33.27
N VAL A 105 9.93 -19.15 33.12
CA VAL A 105 10.41 -20.01 34.22
C VAL A 105 11.67 -19.40 34.88
N THR A 106 12.38 -18.50 34.20
CA THR A 106 13.59 -17.82 34.68
C THR A 106 13.62 -16.35 34.23
N SER A 107 13.99 -15.46 35.16
CA SER A 107 14.03 -13.99 34.99
C SER A 107 15.06 -13.57 33.95
N ILE A 108 14.62 -13.03 32.82
CA ILE A 108 15.44 -12.17 31.93
C ILE A 108 14.57 -10.98 31.48
N LYS A 109 14.98 -9.75 31.83
CA LYS A 109 14.43 -8.45 31.39
C LYS A 109 15.29 -7.83 30.25
N PRO A 110 14.81 -6.84 29.46
CA PRO A 110 13.48 -6.69 28.86
C PRO A 110 13.53 -6.39 27.33
N LEU A 111 12.38 -6.53 26.66
CA LEU A 111 11.94 -5.68 25.54
C LEU A 111 10.43 -5.45 25.80
N ASP A 112 10.05 -4.22 26.16
CA ASP A 112 8.73 -3.72 26.59
C ASP A 112 7.65 -4.78 26.96
N GLN A 113 7.45 -5.03 28.26
CA GLN A 113 6.55 -6.08 28.80
C GLN A 113 5.45 -5.51 29.69
N ILE A 114 4.26 -6.12 29.66
CA ILE A 114 3.19 -5.91 30.64
C ILE A 114 2.92 -7.25 31.33
N THR A 115 2.73 -7.23 32.66
CA THR A 115 2.66 -8.43 33.51
C THR A 115 1.21 -8.90 33.72
N PRO A 116 0.75 -9.99 33.07
CA PRO A 116 -0.43 -10.71 33.54
C PRO A 116 -0.12 -11.94 34.42
N SER A 117 -0.91 -12.03 35.49
CA SER A 117 -1.09 -13.16 36.42
C SER A 117 -0.17 -13.26 37.65
N ALA A 118 -0.81 -13.67 38.75
CA ALA A 118 -0.29 -13.87 40.11
C ALA A 118 -0.17 -15.37 40.48
N THR A 119 0.11 -16.24 39.50
CA THR A 119 0.41 -17.67 39.73
C THR A 119 1.90 -17.97 39.45
N SER A 120 2.37 -19.16 39.84
CA SER A 120 3.77 -19.60 39.75
C SER A 120 4.35 -19.61 38.33
N GLN A 121 3.51 -19.50 37.29
CA GLN A 121 3.91 -19.16 35.92
C GLN A 121 3.40 -17.76 35.57
N ARG A 122 4.32 -16.79 35.45
CA ARG A 122 3.99 -15.45 34.97
C ARG A 122 3.95 -15.45 33.45
N ILE A 123 2.81 -15.08 32.88
CA ILE A 123 2.70 -14.79 31.46
C ILE A 123 2.99 -13.30 31.27
N PHE A 124 3.68 -12.95 30.19
CA PHE A 124 3.93 -11.57 29.79
C PHE A 124 3.32 -11.32 28.43
N ILE A 125 2.53 -10.25 28.31
CA ILE A 125 2.17 -9.71 27.01
C ILE A 125 3.36 -8.90 26.52
N THR A 126 3.86 -9.32 25.37
CA THR A 126 4.99 -8.69 24.68
C THR A 126 4.48 -8.07 23.40
N PHE A 127 5.11 -7.00 22.96
CA PHE A 127 4.79 -6.39 21.69
C PHE A 127 6.06 -5.95 20.99
N ARG A 128 5.99 -5.82 19.67
CA ARG A 128 7.05 -5.23 18.87
C ARG A 128 6.57 -3.90 18.32
N ARG A 129 7.37 -2.87 18.53
CA ARG A 129 7.13 -1.55 17.95
C ARG A 129 7.69 -1.49 16.55
N ALA A 130 7.04 -0.71 15.72
CA ALA A 130 7.55 -0.37 14.43
C ALA A 130 8.87 0.42 14.55
N PRO A 131 9.85 0.19 13.66
CA PRO A 131 11.09 0.95 13.68
C PRO A 131 10.82 2.45 13.42
N PRO A 132 11.73 3.35 13.83
CA PRO A 132 11.56 4.79 13.62
C PRO A 132 11.38 5.17 12.16
N VAL A 133 11.97 4.38 11.26
CA VAL A 133 11.93 4.56 9.80
C VAL A 133 11.13 3.43 9.18
N GLN A 134 10.03 3.76 8.49
CA GLN A 134 9.11 2.77 7.91
C GLN A 134 8.79 3.04 6.44
N PRO A 135 8.53 1.99 5.65
CA PRO A 135 7.89 2.14 4.36
C PRO A 135 6.42 2.57 4.56
N GLN A 136 5.88 3.33 3.61
CA GLN A 136 4.52 3.87 3.64
C GLN A 136 3.44 2.80 3.92
N ASN A 137 3.54 1.62 3.28
CA ASN A 137 2.54 0.56 3.38
C ASN A 137 2.85 -0.45 4.51
N SER A 138 3.53 -0.01 5.56
CA SER A 138 3.82 -0.88 6.71
C SER A 138 2.53 -1.30 7.42
N LEU A 139 2.43 -2.60 7.70
CA LEU A 139 1.33 -3.16 8.49
C LEU A 139 1.50 -2.80 9.97
N ALA A 140 0.42 -2.37 10.60
CA ALA A 140 0.32 -2.11 12.03
C ALA A 140 -0.83 -2.90 12.64
N VAL A 141 -0.75 -3.13 13.95
CA VAL A 141 -1.86 -3.66 14.75
C VAL A 141 -2.95 -2.59 14.78
N THR A 142 -4.08 -2.88 14.14
CA THR A 142 -5.22 -1.97 14.13
C THR A 142 -6.30 -2.39 15.09
N ASP A 143 -6.46 -3.68 15.40
CA ASP A 143 -7.53 -4.16 16.25
C ASP A 143 -7.04 -5.32 17.11
N ILE A 144 -7.61 -5.43 18.31
CA ILE A 144 -7.30 -6.47 19.28
C ILE A 144 -8.62 -6.96 19.86
N CYS A 145 -8.76 -8.26 20.01
CA CYS A 145 -9.87 -8.88 20.73
C CYS A 145 -9.37 -10.07 21.55
N VAL A 146 -10.19 -10.45 22.53
CA VAL A 146 -9.98 -11.65 23.33
C VAL A 146 -11.06 -12.66 22.93
N ILE A 147 -10.69 -13.94 22.86
CA ILE A 147 -11.62 -15.04 22.62
C ILE A 147 -11.52 -16.10 23.71
N VAL A 148 -12.62 -16.78 23.97
CA VAL A 148 -12.73 -17.91 24.91
C VAL A 148 -13.09 -19.16 24.13
N THR A 149 -12.08 -19.92 23.69
CA THR A 149 -12.30 -21.06 22.77
C THR A 149 -13.02 -22.22 23.45
N SER A 150 -12.93 -22.34 24.78
CA SER A 150 -13.70 -23.33 25.55
C SER A 150 -15.21 -23.05 25.56
N LYS A 151 -15.64 -21.87 25.11
CA LYS A 151 -17.05 -21.51 24.87
C LYS A 151 -17.43 -21.58 23.39
N GLY A 152 -16.59 -22.17 22.55
CA GLY A 152 -16.85 -22.34 21.12
C GLY A 152 -16.47 -21.12 20.26
N GLU A 153 -15.83 -20.10 20.83
CA GLU A 153 -15.42 -18.93 20.06
C GLU A 153 -14.22 -19.23 19.16
N THR A 154 -14.26 -18.70 17.94
CA THR A 154 -13.16 -18.74 16.98
C THR A 154 -12.57 -17.34 16.74
N PRO A 155 -11.31 -17.23 16.29
CA PRO A 155 -10.73 -15.95 15.87
C PRO A 155 -11.58 -15.31 14.75
N PRO A 156 -11.90 -14.00 14.84
CA PRO A 156 -12.63 -13.33 13.76
C PRO A 156 -11.86 -13.33 12.43
N HIS A 157 -12.58 -13.15 11.32
CA HIS A 157 -11.98 -13.11 9.98
C HIS A 157 -10.87 -12.04 9.90
N THR A 158 -9.71 -12.39 9.32
CA THR A 158 -8.46 -11.59 9.23
C THR A 158 -7.68 -11.36 10.53
N PHE A 159 -8.11 -11.91 11.68
CA PHE A 159 -7.36 -11.80 12.93
C PHE A 159 -6.33 -12.93 13.06
N CYS A 160 -5.13 -12.57 13.51
CA CYS A 160 -4.11 -13.52 13.95
C CYS A 160 -4.39 -13.89 15.41
N LYS A 161 -4.50 -15.19 15.70
CA LYS A 161 -4.56 -15.72 17.07
C LYS A 161 -3.14 -15.90 17.61
N VAL A 162 -2.88 -15.46 18.84
CA VAL A 162 -1.64 -15.81 19.55
C VAL A 162 -1.83 -17.18 20.18
N ASP A 163 -1.09 -18.19 19.70
CA ASP A 163 -1.24 -19.59 20.11
C ASP A 163 -0.62 -19.92 21.48
N LYS A 164 -1.01 -19.16 22.50
CA LYS A 164 -0.76 -19.48 23.91
C LYS A 164 -1.98 -19.09 24.74
N ASN A 165 -2.40 -19.99 25.62
CA ASN A 165 -3.47 -19.71 26.57
C ASN A 165 -3.00 -18.65 27.56
N LEU A 166 -3.78 -17.58 27.71
CA LEU A 166 -3.55 -16.52 28.69
C LEU A 166 -3.91 -16.95 30.10
N ASN A 167 -4.79 -17.93 30.22
CA ASN A 167 -5.26 -18.43 31.49
C ASN A 167 -4.42 -19.64 31.94
N CYS A 168 -3.75 -19.51 33.08
CA CYS A 168 -2.99 -20.59 33.73
C CYS A 168 -3.71 -21.23 34.92
N GLY A 169 -4.97 -20.90 35.16
CA GLY A 169 -5.74 -21.46 36.27
C GLY A 169 -6.07 -22.93 36.06
N MET A 170 -6.06 -23.70 37.16
CA MET A 170 -6.29 -25.16 37.17
C MET A 170 -7.65 -25.59 36.59
N TRP A 171 -8.64 -24.68 36.59
CA TRP A 171 -9.99 -24.86 36.03
C TRP A 171 -10.37 -23.71 35.10
N GLY A 172 -9.38 -22.98 34.61
CA GLY A 172 -9.57 -21.81 33.76
C GLY A 172 -10.12 -22.17 32.38
N SER A 173 -10.91 -21.26 31.81
CA SER A 173 -11.29 -21.32 30.40
C SER A 173 -10.07 -21.11 29.50
N SER A 174 -10.15 -21.60 28.26
CA SER A 174 -9.08 -21.39 27.27
C SER A 174 -9.22 -20.00 26.64
N VAL A 175 -8.45 -19.04 27.14
CA VAL A 175 -8.52 -17.62 26.77
C VAL A 175 -7.34 -17.27 25.85
N PHE A 176 -7.62 -16.66 24.70
CA PHE A 176 -6.59 -16.31 23.72
C PHE A 176 -6.70 -14.85 23.28
N LEU A 177 -5.54 -14.26 23.00
CA LEU A 177 -5.44 -12.95 22.37
C LEU A 177 -5.49 -13.10 20.85
N CYS A 178 -6.29 -12.28 20.20
CA CYS A 178 -6.35 -12.15 18.75
C CYS A 178 -6.09 -10.69 18.37
N TYR A 179 -5.38 -10.46 17.26
CA TYR A 179 -5.18 -9.11 16.76
C TYR A 179 -5.18 -9.07 15.23
N LYS A 180 -5.56 -7.93 14.65
CA LYS A 180 -5.55 -7.68 13.20
C LYS A 180 -4.36 -6.82 12.82
N LYS A 181 -3.60 -7.24 11.79
CA LYS A 181 -2.61 -6.39 11.12
C LYS A 181 -3.20 -5.88 9.82
N SER A 182 -3.17 -4.57 9.60
CA SER A 182 -3.54 -3.95 8.33
C SER A 182 -2.66 -2.74 8.08
N VAL A 183 -2.70 -2.20 6.86
CA VAL A 183 -2.00 -0.95 6.55
C VAL A 183 -2.56 0.11 7.49
N SER A 184 -1.70 0.71 8.32
CA SER A 184 -2.12 1.81 9.19
C SER A 184 -2.71 2.87 8.29
N ALA A 185 -4.00 3.16 8.43
CA ALA A 185 -4.68 4.05 7.52
C ALA A 185 -3.89 5.36 7.38
N SER A 186 -3.34 5.54 6.18
CA SER A 186 -2.57 6.73 5.85
C SER A 186 -3.52 7.92 6.03
N ASN A 187 -2.96 9.02 6.54
CA ASN A 187 -3.68 10.28 6.51
C ASN A 187 -3.77 10.68 5.04
N SER A 188 -4.75 10.17 4.31
CA SER A 188 -4.85 10.31 2.87
C SER A 188 -6.24 10.74 2.45
N ILE A 189 -6.29 11.43 1.31
CA ILE A 189 -7.50 11.85 0.63
C ILE A 189 -7.38 11.37 -0.80
N SER A 190 -8.34 10.55 -1.23
CA SER A 190 -8.34 9.92 -2.55
C SER A 190 -9.25 10.66 -3.52
N TYR A 191 -8.76 10.83 -4.75
CA TYR A 191 -9.43 11.52 -5.84
C TYR A 191 -9.41 10.66 -7.10
N LYS A 192 -10.38 10.90 -7.99
CA LYS A 192 -10.33 10.33 -9.33
C LYS A 192 -9.10 10.84 -10.05
N ALA A 193 -8.26 9.93 -10.53
CA ALA A 193 -7.08 10.28 -11.31
C ALA A 193 -7.49 10.98 -12.61
N GLY A 194 -6.79 12.07 -12.92
CA GLY A 194 -6.96 12.83 -14.14
C GLY A 194 -5.71 12.80 -15.01
N LEU A 195 -5.86 13.24 -16.25
CA LEU A 195 -4.75 13.43 -17.19
C LEU A 195 -4.15 14.82 -16.97
N ILE A 196 -2.91 14.86 -16.46
CA ILE A 196 -2.16 16.11 -16.22
C ILE A 196 -1.54 16.61 -17.52
N PHE A 197 -0.94 15.69 -18.28
CA PHE A 197 -0.25 16.01 -19.53
C PHE A 197 -0.37 14.84 -20.50
N ARG A 198 -0.37 15.15 -21.80
CA ARG A 198 -0.28 14.17 -22.88
C ARG A 198 0.57 14.70 -24.01
N TYR A 199 1.26 13.78 -24.68
CA TYR A 199 1.97 14.02 -25.92
C TYR A 199 1.77 12.84 -26.87
N PRO A 200 1.39 13.06 -28.14
CA PRO A 200 0.99 14.35 -28.71
C PRO A 200 -0.29 14.93 -28.06
N GLU A 201 -0.48 16.24 -28.23
CA GLU A 201 -1.65 16.96 -27.70
C GLU A 201 -2.94 16.55 -28.42
N GLU A 202 -2.86 16.33 -29.72
CA GLU A 202 -3.98 15.87 -30.54
C GLU A 202 -4.00 14.33 -30.67
N ASP A 203 -5.20 13.80 -30.88
CA ASP A 203 -5.39 12.38 -31.17
C ASP A 203 -4.98 12.02 -32.61
N TYR A 204 -4.48 10.80 -32.75
CA TYR A 204 -4.40 10.12 -34.05
C TYR A 204 -5.78 9.61 -34.45
N GLU A 205 -6.13 9.73 -35.74
CA GLU A 205 -7.44 9.28 -36.25
C GLU A 205 -7.66 7.78 -36.02
N SER A 206 -6.63 6.97 -36.24
CA SER A 206 -6.66 5.51 -36.06
C SER A 206 -6.56 5.09 -34.60
N PHE A 207 -6.16 5.98 -33.69
CA PHE A 207 -5.75 5.61 -32.34
C PHE A 207 -6.07 6.72 -31.33
N PRO A 208 -7.35 7.04 -31.08
CA PRO A 208 -7.73 8.08 -30.13
C PRO A 208 -7.38 7.70 -28.69
N LEU A 209 -6.96 8.68 -27.88
CA LEU A 209 -6.62 8.44 -26.48
C LEU A 209 -7.90 8.22 -25.64
N SER A 210 -8.02 7.07 -24.99
CA SER A 210 -9.15 6.78 -24.10
C SER A 210 -9.14 7.65 -22.84
N GLU A 211 -10.29 8.22 -22.47
CA GLU A 211 -10.47 8.95 -21.20
C GLU A 211 -10.25 8.09 -19.96
N SER A 212 -10.29 6.76 -20.10
CA SER A 212 -10.05 5.83 -19.00
C SER A 212 -8.57 5.66 -18.64
N VAL A 213 -7.63 6.11 -19.49
CA VAL A 213 -6.18 5.91 -19.29
C VAL A 213 -5.68 6.32 -17.89
N PRO A 214 -6.07 7.47 -17.31
CA PRO A 214 -5.65 7.85 -15.96
C PRO A 214 -6.04 6.83 -14.87
N LEU A 215 -7.19 6.15 -15.02
CA LEU A 215 -7.62 5.10 -14.10
C LEU A 215 -6.64 3.92 -14.12
N PHE A 216 -6.14 3.53 -15.28
CA PHE A 216 -5.18 2.42 -15.39
C PHE A 216 -3.77 2.82 -14.95
N CYS A 217 -3.42 4.10 -15.10
CA CYS A 217 -2.17 4.64 -14.59
C CYS A 217 -2.14 4.67 -13.05
N LEU A 218 -3.28 5.00 -12.42
CA LEU A 218 -3.46 5.08 -10.97
C LEU A 218 -4.78 4.39 -10.57
N PRO A 219 -4.80 3.04 -10.46
CA PRO A 219 -6.04 2.27 -10.26
C PRO A 219 -6.70 2.54 -8.91
N MET A 220 -5.92 2.93 -7.90
CA MET A 220 -6.41 3.32 -6.57
C MET A 220 -6.72 4.82 -6.46
N GLY A 221 -6.72 5.54 -7.60
CA GLY A 221 -6.89 6.99 -7.65
C GLY A 221 -5.62 7.79 -7.40
N ALA A 222 -5.77 9.10 -7.51
CA ALA A 222 -4.76 10.08 -7.12
C ALA A 222 -4.98 10.44 -5.64
N ASN A 223 -3.97 10.22 -4.81
CA ASN A 223 -4.01 10.42 -3.38
C ASN A 223 -3.18 11.64 -3.02
N ILE A 224 -3.70 12.45 -2.10
CA ILE A 224 -2.91 13.37 -1.29
C ILE A 224 -2.68 12.69 0.04
N GLU A 225 -1.44 12.60 0.47
CA GLU A 225 -1.07 11.88 1.67
C GLU A 225 -0.16 12.70 2.58
N CYS A 226 -0.44 12.66 3.88
CA CYS A 226 0.45 13.15 4.91
C CYS A 226 1.25 11.98 5.47
N TRP A 227 2.58 12.05 5.33
CA TRP A 227 3.49 11.02 5.82
C TRP A 227 4.02 11.36 7.21
N ALA A 228 4.51 10.33 7.90
CA ALA A 228 5.21 10.52 9.15
C ALA A 228 6.60 11.15 8.88
N PRO A 229 7.18 11.91 9.83
CA PRO A 229 8.46 12.61 9.65
C PRO A 229 9.62 11.73 9.16
N ASN A 230 9.58 10.43 9.47
CA ASN A 230 10.66 9.48 9.19
C ASN A 230 10.25 8.43 8.14
N THR A 231 9.21 8.69 7.35
CA THR A 231 8.83 7.81 6.23
C THR A 231 9.89 7.90 5.14
N ARG A 232 10.38 6.75 4.66
CA ARG A 232 11.27 6.74 3.48
C ARG A 232 10.48 7.04 2.23
N ASP A 233 11.07 7.81 1.33
CA ASP A 233 10.50 7.99 0.00
C ASP A 233 10.37 6.64 -0.70
N PRO A 234 9.16 6.29 -1.16
CA PRO A 234 8.95 5.05 -1.89
C PRO A 234 9.67 5.13 -3.23
N LEU A 235 10.31 4.02 -3.60
CA LEU A 235 10.89 3.89 -4.93
C LEU A 235 9.76 3.85 -5.99
N PRO A 236 10.01 4.35 -7.21
CA PRO A 236 9.03 4.26 -8.29
C PRO A 236 8.64 2.82 -8.59
N VAL A 237 7.35 2.60 -8.81
CA VAL A 237 6.78 1.28 -9.08
C VAL A 237 6.40 1.20 -10.56
N PHE A 238 6.94 0.21 -11.26
CA PHE A 238 6.57 -0.09 -12.64
C PHE A 238 5.34 -1.00 -12.68
N SER A 239 4.41 -0.70 -13.59
CA SER A 239 3.21 -1.49 -13.84
C SER A 239 2.86 -1.50 -15.32
N THR A 240 2.22 -2.57 -15.77
CA THR A 240 1.68 -2.71 -17.14
C THR A 240 0.16 -2.87 -17.08
N PHE A 241 -0.51 -2.48 -18.16
CA PHE A 241 -1.94 -2.73 -18.33
C PHE A 241 -2.28 -2.88 -19.81
N VAL A 242 -3.45 -3.46 -20.10
CA VAL A 242 -3.96 -3.60 -21.47
C VAL A 242 -5.37 -3.02 -21.52
N LEU A 243 -5.61 -2.12 -22.46
CA LEU A 243 -6.95 -1.60 -22.77
C LEU A 243 -7.42 -2.23 -24.07
N THR A 244 -8.71 -2.54 -24.14
CA THR A 244 -9.36 -2.83 -25.42
C THR A 244 -10.16 -1.58 -25.80
N VAL A 245 -9.77 -0.93 -26.88
CA VAL A 245 -10.51 0.24 -27.39
C VAL A 245 -11.76 -0.22 -28.15
N SER A 246 -12.66 0.72 -28.48
CA SER A 246 -13.93 0.42 -29.17
C SER A 246 -13.76 -0.27 -30.52
N SER A 247 -12.60 -0.14 -31.17
CA SER A 247 -12.24 -0.87 -32.40
C SER A 247 -11.95 -2.36 -32.17
N GLY A 248 -11.86 -2.82 -30.92
CA GLY A 248 -11.46 -4.18 -30.56
C GLY A 248 -9.93 -4.38 -30.52
N GLU A 249 -9.15 -3.36 -30.86
CA GLU A 249 -7.69 -3.41 -30.78
C GLU A 249 -7.20 -3.30 -29.33
N LYS A 250 -6.05 -3.95 -29.07
CA LYS A 250 -5.38 -3.91 -27.76
C LYS A 250 -4.38 -2.76 -27.71
N VAL A 251 -4.45 -1.99 -26.65
CA VAL A 251 -3.51 -0.93 -26.30
C VAL A 251 -2.72 -1.36 -25.08
N TYR A 252 -1.40 -1.39 -25.21
CA TYR A 252 -0.49 -1.77 -24.15
C TYR A 252 0.03 -0.51 -23.43
N GLY A 253 -0.24 -0.43 -22.13
CA GLY A 253 0.26 0.61 -21.26
C GLY A 253 1.45 0.14 -20.44
N SER A 254 2.48 0.97 -20.36
CA SER A 254 3.62 0.83 -19.45
C SER A 254 3.71 2.08 -18.60
N ALA A 255 3.66 1.92 -17.29
CA ALA A 255 3.50 3.01 -16.34
C ALA A 255 4.56 2.95 -15.24
N ILE A 256 5.03 4.12 -14.81
CA ILE A 256 5.81 4.28 -13.59
C ILE A 256 5.07 5.23 -12.67
N GLN A 257 4.69 4.70 -11.50
CA GLN A 257 4.07 5.44 -10.43
C GLN A 257 5.15 5.87 -9.43
N PHE A 258 5.11 7.12 -9.01
CA PHE A 258 6.02 7.70 -8.02
C PHE A 258 5.30 8.76 -7.22
N TYR A 259 5.92 9.22 -6.14
CA TYR A 259 5.41 10.31 -5.32
C TYR A 259 6.24 11.56 -5.50
N GLU A 260 5.61 12.70 -5.30
CA GLU A 260 6.27 13.99 -5.21
C GLU A 260 5.67 14.85 -4.10
N PRO A 261 6.40 15.86 -3.60
CA PRO A 261 5.90 16.81 -2.63
C PRO A 261 4.66 17.55 -3.15
N TYR A 262 3.62 17.59 -2.33
CA TYR A 262 2.41 18.38 -2.58
C TYR A 262 2.43 19.62 -1.68
N PRO A 263 2.29 20.84 -2.24
CA PRO A 263 2.33 22.06 -1.46
C PRO A 263 1.15 22.14 -0.49
N ALA A 264 1.46 22.25 0.81
CA ALA A 264 0.45 22.28 1.87
C ALA A 264 -0.48 23.52 1.81
N ASP A 265 -0.04 24.58 1.14
CA ASP A 265 -0.81 25.82 0.94
C ASP A 265 -2.02 25.64 0.00
N LEU A 266 -1.99 24.62 -0.86
CA LEU A 266 -3.12 24.28 -1.72
C LEU A 266 -4.23 23.49 -1.00
N LEU A 267 -4.01 23.13 0.28
CA LEU A 267 -4.99 22.38 1.06
C LEU A 267 -5.97 23.32 1.78
N SER A 268 -7.26 23.01 1.67
CA SER A 268 -8.28 23.60 2.53
C SER A 268 -8.09 23.17 3.99
N GLU A 269 -8.62 23.95 4.92
CA GLU A 269 -8.60 23.62 6.36
C GLU A 269 -9.25 22.26 6.65
N LYS A 270 -10.32 21.89 5.93
CA LYS A 270 -10.95 20.57 6.05
C LYS A 270 -10.00 19.45 5.65
N GLN A 271 -9.29 19.61 4.53
CA GLN A 271 -8.29 18.64 4.08
C GLN A 271 -7.12 18.55 5.05
N LYS A 272 -6.64 19.67 5.59
CA LYS A 272 -5.57 19.68 6.60
C LYS A 272 -5.97 18.92 7.86
N ILE A 273 -7.22 19.06 8.32
CA ILE A 273 -7.76 18.29 9.46
C ILE A 273 -7.82 16.81 9.11
N GLN A 274 -8.36 16.44 7.94
CA GLN A 274 -8.46 15.04 7.50
C GLN A 274 -7.09 14.37 7.33
N LEU A 275 -6.10 15.10 6.81
CA LEU A 275 -4.71 14.68 6.70
C LEU A 275 -3.97 14.70 8.05
N GLY A 276 -4.64 15.12 9.14
CA GLY A 276 -4.03 15.23 10.46
C GLY A 276 -2.82 16.17 10.47
N LEU A 277 -2.83 17.23 9.67
CA LEU A 277 -1.81 18.27 9.68
C LEU A 277 -2.04 19.29 10.80
N LEU A 278 -3.25 19.34 11.34
CA LEU A 278 -3.62 20.22 12.46
C LEU A 278 -3.88 19.41 13.74
N THR A 279 -3.53 19.99 14.89
CA THR A 279 -3.95 19.46 16.19
C THR A 279 -5.47 19.55 16.35
N THR A 280 -6.10 18.52 16.91
CA THR A 280 -7.57 18.47 17.07
C THR A 280 -8.15 19.55 17.98
N VAL A 281 -7.37 20.01 18.97
CA VAL A 281 -7.84 20.98 19.98
C VAL A 281 -7.50 22.42 19.59
N GLU A 282 -6.23 22.71 19.31
CA GLU A 282 -5.75 24.09 19.08
C GLU A 282 -5.68 24.47 17.59
N LYS A 283 -5.97 23.53 16.68
CA LYS A 283 -5.81 23.69 15.22
C LYS A 283 -4.43 24.24 14.79
N LYS A 284 -3.38 23.97 15.57
CA LYS A 284 -2.00 24.34 15.22
C LYS A 284 -1.40 23.32 14.26
N MET A 285 -0.56 23.80 13.35
CA MET A 285 0.15 22.95 12.40
C MET A 285 1.13 22.04 13.12
N ILE A 286 1.10 20.74 12.78
CA ILE A 286 2.03 19.75 13.33
C ILE A 286 3.30 19.81 12.46
N PRO A 287 4.48 20.13 13.04
CA PRO A 287 5.71 20.26 12.27
C PRO A 287 6.19 18.91 11.72
N ASN A 288 7.05 18.96 10.70
CA ASN A 288 7.76 17.82 10.09
C ASN A 288 6.84 16.73 9.49
N ARG A 289 5.66 17.10 8.98
CA ARG A 289 4.78 16.18 8.25
C ARG A 289 4.78 16.52 6.76
N PRO A 290 5.55 15.81 5.92
CA PRO A 290 5.52 16.07 4.49
C PRO A 290 4.19 15.60 3.92
N VAL A 291 3.66 16.42 3.01
CA VAL A 291 2.48 16.09 2.20
C VAL A 291 2.96 15.72 0.82
N ASN A 292 2.50 14.60 0.30
CA ASN A 292 2.90 14.09 -1.01
C ASN A 292 1.68 13.70 -1.83
N THR A 293 1.84 13.64 -3.14
CA THR A 293 0.84 13.07 -4.05
C THR A 293 1.48 12.05 -4.97
N ASN A 294 0.73 11.02 -5.37
CA ASN A 294 1.18 10.07 -6.37
C ASN A 294 0.92 10.62 -7.79
N LYS A 295 1.92 10.47 -8.65
CA LYS A 295 1.81 10.69 -10.08
C LYS A 295 2.28 9.46 -10.84
N CYS A 296 1.89 9.40 -12.09
CA CYS A 296 2.26 8.33 -12.99
C CYS A 296 2.67 8.90 -14.35
N ILE A 297 3.82 8.48 -14.86
CA ILE A 297 4.18 8.64 -16.27
C ILE A 297 3.91 7.34 -17.01
N CYS A 298 3.34 7.39 -18.21
CA CYS A 298 2.94 6.20 -18.94
C CYS A 298 3.19 6.34 -20.44
N LEU A 299 3.65 5.25 -21.06
CA LEU A 299 3.68 5.07 -22.51
C LEU A 299 2.54 4.15 -22.94
N LEU A 300 1.80 4.57 -23.96
CA LEU A 300 0.82 3.75 -24.66
C LEU A 300 1.37 3.35 -26.02
N SER A 301 1.19 2.09 -26.38
CA SER A 301 1.61 1.55 -27.67
C SER A 301 0.66 0.46 -28.15
N ARG A 302 0.57 0.30 -29.47
CA ARG A 302 0.03 -0.91 -30.11
C ARG A 302 0.90 -2.16 -29.90
N TRP A 303 2.10 -2.00 -29.35
CA TRP A 303 3.10 -3.06 -29.21
C TRP A 303 3.57 -3.27 -27.75
N PRO A 304 3.73 -4.53 -27.30
CA PRO A 304 4.06 -4.85 -25.90
C PRO A 304 5.58 -4.74 -25.62
N PHE A 305 6.22 -3.60 -25.89
CA PHE A 305 7.65 -3.37 -25.60
C PHE A 305 7.93 -3.05 -24.12
N PHE A 306 7.28 -3.77 -23.19
CA PHE A 306 7.21 -3.44 -21.76
C PHE A 306 8.57 -3.19 -21.10
N GLU A 307 9.57 -4.05 -21.35
CA GLU A 307 10.89 -3.90 -20.74
C GLU A 307 11.66 -2.70 -21.28
N CYS A 308 11.49 -2.39 -22.58
CA CYS A 308 12.08 -1.18 -23.17
C CYS A 308 11.42 0.08 -22.62
N PHE A 309 10.09 0.07 -22.51
CA PHE A 309 9.32 1.17 -21.93
C PHE A 309 9.62 1.36 -20.46
N ARG A 310 9.81 0.28 -19.69
CA ARG A 310 10.27 0.35 -18.30
C ARG A 310 11.60 1.08 -18.19
N LYS A 311 12.60 0.69 -19.00
CA LYS A 311 13.92 1.33 -18.99
C LYS A 311 13.84 2.80 -19.38
N PHE A 312 13.06 3.11 -20.42
CA PHE A 312 12.87 4.48 -20.88
C PHE A 312 12.16 5.35 -19.83
N LEU A 313 11.03 4.90 -19.28
CA LEU A 313 10.30 5.64 -18.25
C LEU A 313 11.14 5.81 -16.98
N MET A 314 11.92 4.80 -16.59
CA MET A 314 12.83 4.90 -15.43
C MET A 314 13.92 5.94 -15.70
N PHE A 315 14.43 6.01 -16.94
CA PHE A 315 15.35 7.06 -17.36
C PHE A 315 14.70 8.44 -17.26
N ILE A 316 13.49 8.62 -17.80
CA ILE A 316 12.73 9.88 -17.71
C ILE A 316 12.50 10.30 -16.25
N TYR A 317 12.07 9.39 -15.38
CA TYR A 317 11.90 9.67 -13.96
C TYR A 317 13.22 10.07 -13.29
N LYS A 318 14.31 9.33 -13.51
CA LYS A 318 15.63 9.68 -12.95
C LYS A 318 16.08 11.04 -13.43
N PHE A 319 15.89 11.35 -14.71
CA PHE A 319 16.21 12.63 -15.32
C PHE A 319 15.38 13.77 -14.71
N SER A 320 14.10 13.56 -14.39
CA SER A 320 13.29 14.62 -13.79
C SER A 320 13.69 14.98 -12.35
N VAL A 321 14.37 14.07 -11.63
CA VAL A 321 14.74 14.27 -10.22
C VAL A 321 16.23 14.54 -9.99
N SER A 322 17.10 14.46 -11.01
CA SER A 322 18.57 14.55 -10.86
C SER A 322 19.21 15.81 -11.43
N GLY A 323 18.42 16.86 -11.69
CA GLY A 323 18.88 18.08 -12.37
C GLY A 323 20.01 18.88 -11.66
N PRO A 324 20.63 19.84 -12.36
CA PRO A 324 20.29 20.38 -13.68
C PRO A 324 20.89 19.58 -14.85
N HIS A 325 20.20 19.60 -15.99
CA HIS A 325 20.60 18.91 -17.22
C HIS A 325 20.72 19.88 -18.41
N PRO A 326 21.63 19.63 -19.37
CA PRO A 326 21.85 20.52 -20.52
C PRO A 326 20.75 20.45 -21.57
N LEU A 327 19.98 19.36 -21.62
CA LEU A 327 18.87 19.19 -22.54
C LEU A 327 17.54 19.12 -21.78
N PRO A 328 16.47 19.70 -22.33
CA PRO A 328 15.13 19.59 -21.75
C PRO A 328 14.62 18.15 -21.86
N ILE A 329 13.82 17.70 -20.87
CA ILE A 329 13.29 16.33 -20.80
C ILE A 329 12.40 16.00 -22.00
N GLU A 330 11.70 17.01 -22.52
CA GLU A 330 10.84 16.96 -23.69
C GLU A 330 11.59 16.50 -24.94
N LYS A 331 12.89 16.86 -25.06
CA LYS A 331 13.72 16.42 -26.19
C LYS A 331 13.94 14.90 -26.17
N HIS A 332 14.08 14.30 -24.99
CA HIS A 332 14.22 12.85 -24.84
C HIS A 332 12.90 12.13 -25.17
N ILE A 333 11.76 12.69 -24.73
CA ILE A 333 10.42 12.17 -25.04
C ILE A 333 10.16 12.25 -26.55
N SER A 334 10.35 13.43 -27.15
CA SER A 334 10.13 13.64 -28.59
C SER A 334 11.04 12.77 -29.44
N HIS A 335 12.33 12.66 -29.10
CA HIS A 335 13.26 11.76 -29.80
C HIS A 335 12.80 10.30 -29.74
N PHE A 336 12.41 9.82 -28.55
CA PHE A 336 11.96 8.44 -28.39
C PHE A 336 10.68 8.14 -29.18
N MET A 337 9.75 9.08 -29.23
CA MET A 337 8.46 8.88 -29.92
C MET A 337 8.54 9.03 -31.44
N HIS A 338 9.38 9.93 -31.95
CA HIS A 338 9.38 10.29 -33.37
C HIS A 338 10.62 9.84 -34.14
N ASN A 339 11.78 9.76 -33.50
CA ASN A 339 13.05 9.51 -34.19
C ASN A 339 13.53 8.07 -34.04
N VAL A 340 13.03 7.34 -33.03
CA VAL A 340 13.32 5.93 -32.88
C VAL A 340 12.54 5.13 -33.92
N SER A 341 13.26 4.46 -34.81
CA SER A 341 12.65 3.62 -35.84
C SER A 341 11.97 2.39 -35.22
N PHE A 342 10.94 1.89 -35.89
CA PHE A 342 10.30 0.63 -35.53
C PHE A 342 11.14 -0.58 -35.99
N PRO A 343 11.32 -1.63 -35.16
CA PRO A 343 12.10 -2.81 -35.55
C PRO A 343 11.38 -3.60 -36.64
N SER A 344 12.02 -3.72 -37.80
CA SER A 344 11.49 -4.39 -38.99
C SER A 344 12.19 -5.74 -39.22
N PRO A 345 11.65 -6.64 -40.06
CA PRO A 345 12.36 -7.87 -40.44
C PRO A 345 13.78 -7.63 -40.99
N GLN A 346 14.01 -6.50 -41.65
CA GLN A 346 15.31 -6.11 -42.20
C GLN A 346 16.25 -5.55 -41.13
N ARG A 347 15.68 -4.89 -40.11
CA ARG A 347 16.42 -4.33 -38.97
C ARG A 347 15.74 -4.79 -37.66
N PRO A 348 15.95 -6.05 -37.26
CA PRO A 348 15.17 -6.66 -36.18
C PRO A 348 15.57 -6.17 -34.78
N ARG A 349 16.70 -5.46 -34.65
CA ARG A 349 17.18 -4.91 -33.39
C ARG A 349 17.60 -3.46 -33.59
N ILE A 350 17.09 -2.58 -32.75
CA ILE A 350 17.34 -1.14 -32.78
C ILE A 350 17.92 -0.75 -31.43
N LEU A 351 19.19 -0.39 -31.43
CA LEU A 351 19.87 0.20 -30.28
C LEU A 351 19.49 1.68 -30.20
N VAL A 352 18.96 2.10 -29.06
CA VAL A 352 18.58 3.47 -28.77
C VAL A 352 19.47 3.97 -27.63
N GLN A 353 20.19 5.06 -27.88
CA GLN A 353 21.01 5.74 -26.89
C GLN A 353 20.12 6.75 -26.15
N LEU A 354 19.96 6.60 -24.83
CA LEU A 354 19.16 7.53 -24.01
C LEU A 354 20.02 8.63 -23.40
N SER A 355 21.19 8.27 -22.91
CA SER A 355 22.20 9.14 -22.28
C SER A 355 23.59 8.63 -22.61
N ALA A 356 24.67 9.25 -22.12
CA ALA A 356 26.03 8.70 -22.29
C ALA A 356 26.20 7.30 -21.69
N ASN A 357 25.41 6.97 -20.65
CA ASN A 357 25.55 5.73 -19.88
C ASN A 357 24.37 4.76 -20.08
N ASP A 358 23.23 5.24 -20.58
CA ASP A 358 22.00 4.45 -20.69
C ASP A 358 21.67 4.12 -22.15
N THR A 359 21.44 2.84 -22.40
CA THR A 359 21.00 2.33 -23.70
C THR A 359 19.83 1.37 -23.54
N LEU A 360 18.99 1.28 -24.57
CA LEU A 360 17.96 0.25 -24.68
C LEU A 360 17.99 -0.40 -26.07
N ILE A 361 17.49 -1.63 -26.18
CA ILE A 361 17.42 -2.37 -27.44
C ILE A 361 15.97 -2.75 -27.68
N LEU A 362 15.35 -2.12 -28.68
CA LEU A 362 14.07 -2.56 -29.22
C LEU A 362 14.31 -3.75 -30.15
N SER A 363 13.61 -4.85 -29.90
CA SER A 363 13.67 -6.04 -30.75
C SER A 363 12.33 -6.22 -31.44
N GLN A 364 12.35 -6.73 -32.67
CA GLN A 364 11.15 -7.02 -33.43
C GLN A 364 10.22 -7.93 -32.60
N PRO A 365 8.93 -7.58 -32.47
CA PRO A 365 7.96 -8.44 -31.81
C PRO A 365 7.93 -9.80 -32.51
N VAL A 366 8.23 -10.88 -31.79
CA VAL A 366 8.12 -12.23 -32.32
C VAL A 366 6.73 -12.74 -31.99
N CYS A 367 5.91 -13.02 -33.00
CA CYS A 367 4.66 -13.76 -32.80
C CYS A 367 5.00 -15.24 -32.58
N THR A 368 5.39 -15.62 -31.36
CA THR A 368 5.45 -17.03 -30.97
C THR A 368 4.11 -17.45 -30.34
N PRO A 369 3.59 -18.65 -30.66
CA PRO A 369 2.33 -19.14 -30.10
C PRO A 369 2.40 -19.44 -28.59
N LEU A 370 3.60 -19.48 -27.99
CA LEU A 370 3.81 -19.70 -26.56
C LEU A 370 4.63 -18.56 -25.95
N PRO A 371 4.28 -18.07 -24.74
CA PRO A 371 5.14 -17.18 -23.98
C PRO A 371 6.37 -17.95 -23.48
N LEU A 372 7.51 -17.77 -24.13
CA LEU A 372 8.78 -18.39 -23.73
C LEU A 372 9.31 -17.70 -22.46
N ARG A 373 9.64 -18.49 -21.42
CA ARG A 373 10.18 -18.04 -20.12
C ARG A 373 11.44 -17.15 -20.22
N TYR A 374 12.18 -17.22 -21.33
CA TYR A 374 13.49 -16.60 -21.50
C TYR A 374 13.55 -15.42 -22.48
N LEU A 375 12.44 -15.04 -23.11
CA LEU A 375 12.39 -13.80 -23.89
C LEU A 375 12.13 -12.62 -22.94
N ALA A 376 12.93 -11.57 -23.07
CA ALA A 376 13.01 -10.37 -22.22
C ALA A 376 11.72 -9.52 -22.12
N GLY A 377 10.55 -10.08 -22.46
CA GLY A 377 9.23 -9.44 -22.40
C GLY A 377 8.20 -10.16 -21.52
N ASN A 378 8.49 -11.35 -20.96
CA ASN A 378 7.53 -12.10 -20.13
C ASN A 378 7.73 -11.88 -18.61
N LEU A 379 7.96 -10.63 -18.18
CA LEU A 379 8.02 -10.31 -16.76
C LEU A 379 6.71 -10.68 -16.03
N ASP A 380 5.56 -10.53 -16.70
CA ASP A 380 4.25 -10.81 -16.11
C ASP A 380 4.08 -12.31 -15.80
N LEU A 381 4.50 -13.20 -16.69
CA LEU A 381 4.48 -14.65 -16.45
C LEU A 381 5.45 -15.04 -15.34
N CYS A 382 6.66 -14.47 -15.32
CA CYS A 382 7.65 -14.76 -14.28
C CYS A 382 7.20 -14.24 -12.90
N VAL A 383 6.65 -13.03 -12.82
CA VAL A 383 6.12 -12.47 -11.57
C VAL A 383 4.90 -13.27 -11.10
N PHE A 384 3.99 -13.64 -12.01
CA PHE A 384 2.84 -14.47 -11.69
C PHE A 384 3.28 -15.84 -11.15
N LEU A 385 4.23 -16.51 -11.80
CA LEU A 385 4.78 -17.79 -11.35
C LEU A 385 5.54 -17.68 -10.02
N CYS A 386 6.24 -16.56 -9.76
CA CYS A 386 7.00 -16.37 -8.52
C CYS A 386 6.14 -15.91 -7.34
N ARG A 387 5.02 -15.21 -7.56
CA ARG A 387 4.17 -14.67 -6.49
C ARG A 387 2.94 -15.51 -6.17
N SER A 388 2.55 -16.41 -7.08
CA SER A 388 1.40 -17.29 -6.89
C SER A 388 1.86 -18.68 -6.47
N SER A 389 1.18 -19.28 -5.48
CA SER A 389 1.41 -20.69 -5.16
C SER A 389 0.95 -21.57 -6.33
N PRO A 390 1.51 -22.78 -6.51
CA PRO A 390 1.06 -23.71 -7.56
C PRO A 390 -0.45 -23.98 -7.51
N GLN A 391 -1.04 -24.01 -6.32
CA GLN A 391 -2.48 -24.18 -6.12
C GLN A 391 -3.30 -22.98 -6.62
N CYS A 392 -2.85 -21.75 -6.35
CA CYS A 392 -3.49 -20.55 -6.89
C CYS A 392 -3.39 -20.49 -8.41
N ILE A 393 -2.27 -20.94 -8.99
CA ILE A 393 -2.09 -21.00 -10.44
C ILE A 393 -3.08 -22.00 -11.06
N CYS A 394 -3.16 -23.22 -10.54
CA CYS A 394 -4.12 -24.22 -11.04
C CYS A 394 -5.57 -23.72 -10.94
N PHE A 395 -5.94 -23.09 -9.82
CA PHE A 395 -7.28 -22.55 -9.63
C PHE A 395 -7.63 -21.46 -10.67
N VAL A 396 -6.68 -20.59 -11.00
CA VAL A 396 -6.87 -19.57 -12.05
C VAL A 396 -7.03 -20.23 -13.42
N PHE A 397 -6.26 -21.28 -13.73
CA PHE A 397 -6.39 -22.00 -15.00
C PHE A 397 -7.68 -22.83 -15.11
N GLU A 398 -8.19 -23.39 -14.02
CA GLU A 398 -9.47 -24.11 -14.00
C GLU A 398 -10.69 -23.18 -14.08
N SER A 399 -10.50 -21.89 -13.80
CA SER A 399 -11.56 -20.87 -13.82
C SER A 399 -11.67 -20.10 -15.14
N ILE A 400 -10.77 -20.36 -16.10
CA ILE A 400 -10.75 -19.82 -17.47
C ILE A 400 -11.21 -20.93 -18.40
#